data_AF-Q93IY7-F1
#
_entry.id   AF-Q93IY7-F1
#
_cell.length_a   1.000
_cell.length_b   1.000
_cell.length_c   1.000
_cell.angle_alpha   90.00
_cell.angle_beta   90.00
_cell.angle_gamma   90.00
#
_symmetry.space_group_name_H-M   'P 1'
#
loop_
_entity.id
_entity.type
_entity.pdbx_description
1 polymer ?
#
loop_
_entity_poly.entity_id
_entity_poly.type
_entity_poly.pdbx_seq_one_letter_code
_entity_poly.pdbx_strand_id
1 'polypeptide(L)'
;MPDCTRPCPIVPVPMPMPMPMPMPMPMPVPVPASVPNQESAVLSSLKAVNLLVMFLLELAVYTAVVLWGVAVGGTWPVEVALGVGAPVVMMAAWALFGSPRARRPARGAGRFVLEVLWFGAGAAALAASGRPWWAAALAGVCLVNAVLRRLWKQ
;
A
#
# COMPACT_ATOMS: atom_id res chain seq x y z
N MET A 1 -7.25 -77.52 51.36
CA MET A 1 -8.63 -77.50 50.84
C MET A 1 -9.30 -76.21 51.30
N PRO A 2 -9.89 -75.39 50.41
CA PRO A 2 -10.76 -74.28 50.81
C PRO A 2 -12.14 -74.80 51.24
N ASP A 3 -12.71 -74.15 52.26
CA ASP A 3 -13.91 -74.53 53.02
C ASP A 3 -15.20 -74.07 52.32
N CYS A 4 -16.03 -75.01 51.88
CA CYS A 4 -17.27 -74.77 51.10
C CYS A 4 -18.50 -74.44 51.97
N THR A 5 -18.37 -74.24 53.28
CA THR A 5 -19.51 -74.04 54.19
C THR A 5 -19.94 -72.58 54.37
N ARG A 6 -19.25 -71.62 53.73
CA ARG A 6 -19.56 -70.19 53.85
C ARG A 6 -20.59 -69.73 52.81
N PRO A 7 -21.72 -69.12 53.22
CA PRO A 7 -22.65 -68.49 52.28
C PRO A 7 -21.96 -67.36 51.50
N CYS A 8 -22.18 -67.30 50.20
CA CYS A 8 -21.68 -66.19 49.36
C CYS A 8 -22.29 -64.86 49.83
N PRO A 9 -21.50 -63.77 49.96
CA PRO A 9 -22.03 -62.47 50.30
C PRO A 9 -22.93 -61.95 49.17
N ILE A 10 -24.16 -61.56 49.50
CA ILE A 10 -25.06 -60.83 48.60
C ILE A 10 -24.53 -59.40 48.50
N VAL A 11 -23.83 -59.09 47.40
CA VAL A 11 -23.35 -57.73 47.12
C VAL A 11 -24.47 -56.96 46.41
N PRO A 12 -24.86 -55.76 46.86
CA PRO A 12 -25.82 -54.92 46.14
C PRO A 12 -25.25 -54.55 44.77
N VAL A 13 -25.96 -54.88 43.70
CA VAL A 13 -25.59 -54.44 42.35
C VAL A 13 -25.98 -52.96 42.21
N PRO A 14 -25.08 -52.07 41.75
CA PRO A 14 -25.43 -50.68 41.51
C PRO A 14 -26.48 -50.59 40.40
N MET A 15 -27.59 -49.87 40.66
CA MET A 15 -28.59 -49.59 39.63
C MET A 15 -27.98 -48.73 38.52
N PRO A 16 -28.41 -48.91 37.25
CA PRO A 16 -27.99 -48.04 36.16
C PRO A 16 -28.45 -46.61 36.45
N MET A 17 -27.49 -45.67 36.50
CA MET A 17 -27.83 -44.25 36.61
C MET A 17 -28.57 -43.79 35.34
N PRO A 18 -29.55 -42.89 35.45
CA PRO A 18 -30.17 -42.29 34.27
C PRO A 18 -29.09 -41.63 33.42
N MET A 19 -28.99 -42.03 32.16
CA MET A 19 -28.05 -41.39 31.23
C MET A 19 -28.43 -39.91 31.06
N PRO A 20 -27.45 -38.99 31.02
CA PRO A 20 -27.72 -37.60 30.72
C PRO A 20 -28.42 -37.53 29.35
N MET A 21 -29.59 -36.90 29.31
CA MET A 21 -30.29 -36.68 28.04
C MET A 21 -29.38 -35.87 27.11
N PRO A 22 -29.37 -36.17 25.80
CA PRO A 22 -28.61 -35.38 24.85
C PRO A 22 -29.08 -33.92 24.95
N MET A 23 -28.16 -33.03 25.32
CA MET A 23 -28.47 -31.60 25.34
C MET A 23 -28.84 -31.17 23.92
N PRO A 24 -29.87 -30.32 23.74
CA PRO A 24 -30.19 -29.78 22.43
C PRO A 24 -28.94 -29.09 21.87
N MET A 25 -28.52 -29.50 20.66
CA MET A 25 -27.42 -28.82 20.00
C MET A 25 -27.80 -27.35 19.82
N PRO A 26 -26.89 -26.40 20.11
CA PRO A 26 -27.15 -25.00 19.80
C PRO A 26 -27.46 -24.91 18.31
N MET A 27 -28.64 -24.39 17.98
CA MET A 27 -28.99 -24.09 16.59
C MET A 27 -27.92 -23.15 16.02
N PRO A 28 -27.50 -23.31 14.75
CA PRO A 28 -26.62 -22.35 14.12
C PRO A 28 -27.32 -20.99 14.17
N VAL A 29 -26.80 -20.11 15.03
CA VAL A 29 -27.27 -18.72 15.08
C VAL A 29 -27.02 -18.15 13.69
N PRO A 30 -28.01 -17.55 13.02
CA PRO A 30 -27.78 -16.84 11.78
C PRO A 30 -26.76 -15.74 12.08
N VAL A 31 -25.51 -15.94 11.66
CA VAL A 31 -24.53 -14.86 11.67
C VAL A 31 -25.12 -13.81 10.73
N PRO A 32 -25.45 -12.59 11.21
CA PRO A 32 -25.93 -11.56 10.32
C PRO A 32 -24.88 -11.39 9.24
N ALA A 33 -25.32 -11.40 7.97
CA ALA A 33 -24.44 -11.12 6.83
C ALA A 33 -23.55 -9.94 7.21
N SER A 34 -22.22 -10.15 7.15
CA SER A 34 -21.22 -9.17 7.57
C SER A 34 -21.68 -7.76 7.17
N VAL A 35 -21.97 -6.91 8.16
CA VAL A 35 -22.33 -5.51 7.90
C VAL A 35 -21.24 -4.97 6.98
N PRO A 36 -21.56 -4.40 5.80
CA PRO A 36 -20.54 -3.81 4.96
C PRO A 36 -19.81 -2.80 5.83
N ASN A 37 -18.54 -3.11 6.10
CA ASN A 37 -17.64 -2.31 6.88
C ASN A 37 -17.40 -1.03 6.09
N GLN A 38 -18.26 -0.03 6.33
CA GLN A 38 -18.18 1.31 5.76
C GLN A 38 -16.76 1.86 5.92
N GLU A 39 -16.10 1.54 7.04
CA GLU A 39 -14.70 1.86 7.31
C GLU A 39 -13.73 1.26 6.27
N SER A 40 -13.94 0.02 5.80
CA SER A 40 -13.09 -0.61 4.79
C SER A 40 -13.33 -0.05 3.39
N ALA A 41 -14.58 0.30 3.07
CA ALA A 41 -14.95 0.91 1.80
C ALA A 41 -14.35 2.32 1.68
N VAL A 42 -14.43 3.12 2.76
CA VAL A 42 -13.80 4.44 2.83
C VAL A 42 -12.28 4.33 2.73
N LEU A 43 -11.64 3.43 3.48
CA LEU A 43 -10.18 3.22 3.40
C LEU A 43 -9.72 2.76 2.01
N SER A 44 -10.48 1.89 1.34
CA SER A 44 -10.17 1.41 -0.01
C SER A 44 -10.28 2.54 -1.04
N SER A 45 -11.32 3.37 -0.91
CA SER A 45 -11.52 4.54 -1.78
C SER A 45 -10.41 5.56 -1.60
N LEU A 46 -10.02 5.85 -0.35
CA LEU A 46 -8.91 6.74 -0.03
C LEU A 46 -7.58 6.25 -0.60
N LYS A 47 -7.30 4.94 -0.51
CA LYS A 47 -6.11 4.34 -1.15
C LYS A 47 -6.15 4.48 -2.67
N ALA A 48 -7.29 4.23 -3.31
CA ALA A 48 -7.44 4.37 -4.76
C ALA A 48 -7.20 5.82 -5.22
N VAL A 49 -7.75 6.80 -4.50
CA VAL A 49 -7.48 8.23 -4.75
C VAL A 49 -5.99 8.53 -4.58
N ASN A 50 -5.34 8.00 -3.54
CA ASN A 50 -3.91 8.20 -3.31
C ASN A 50 -3.04 7.66 -4.48
N LEU A 51 -3.40 6.49 -5.02
CA LEU A 51 -2.74 5.93 -6.20
C LEU A 51 -2.95 6.79 -7.44
N LEU A 52 -4.18 7.29 -7.67
CA LEU A 52 -4.46 8.18 -8.79
C LEU A 52 -3.66 9.48 -8.68
N VAL A 53 -3.61 10.08 -7.49
CA VAL A 53 -2.80 11.28 -7.21
C VAL A 53 -1.33 11.01 -7.46
N MET A 54 -0.82 9.83 -7.10
CA MET A 54 0.56 9.44 -7.41
C MET A 54 0.82 9.38 -8.92
N PHE A 55 -0.04 8.71 -9.68
CA PHE A 55 0.09 8.63 -11.13
C PHE A 55 0.08 10.02 -11.79
N LEU A 56 -0.84 10.87 -11.37
CA LEU A 56 -0.94 12.25 -11.86
C LEU A 56 0.31 13.06 -11.51
N LEU A 57 0.88 12.88 -10.31
CA LEU A 57 2.12 13.54 -9.93
C LEU A 57 3.32 13.05 -10.73
N GLU A 58 3.43 11.74 -11.01
CA GLU A 58 4.47 11.23 -11.90
C GLU A 58 4.37 11.89 -13.28
N LEU A 59 3.17 11.95 -13.86
CA LEU A 59 2.94 12.59 -15.15
C LEU A 59 3.22 14.10 -15.10
N ALA A 60 2.88 14.76 -14.00
CA ALA A 60 3.15 16.17 -13.78
C ALA A 60 4.66 16.47 -13.71
N VAL A 61 5.46 15.60 -13.08
CA VAL A 61 6.92 15.72 -13.07
C VAL A 61 7.49 15.57 -14.48
N TYR A 62 7.03 14.59 -15.26
CA TYR A 62 7.46 14.42 -16.65
C TYR A 62 7.11 15.64 -17.53
N THR A 63 5.88 16.13 -17.44
CA THR A 63 5.45 17.31 -18.20
C THR A 63 6.22 18.56 -17.77
N ALA A 64 6.52 18.74 -16.48
CA ALA A 64 7.34 19.84 -16.00
C ALA A 64 8.77 19.82 -16.59
N VAL A 65 9.39 18.64 -16.66
CA VAL A 65 10.73 18.49 -17.24
C VAL A 65 10.74 18.73 -18.75
N VAL A 66 9.73 18.22 -19.48
CA VAL A 66 9.58 18.49 -20.92
C VAL A 66 9.37 19.99 -21.16
N LEU A 67 8.49 20.62 -20.38
CA LEU A 67 8.18 22.05 -20.47
C LEU A 67 9.41 22.90 -20.16
N TRP A 68 10.24 22.50 -19.20
CA TRP A 68 11.52 23.15 -18.93
C TRP A 68 12.49 22.99 -20.09
N GLY A 69 12.64 21.78 -20.64
CA GLY A 69 13.55 21.52 -21.74
C GLY A 69 13.24 22.36 -23.00
N VAL A 70 11.95 22.61 -23.25
CA VAL A 70 11.51 23.55 -24.30
C VAL A 70 11.69 25.01 -23.87
N ALA A 71 11.46 25.34 -22.59
CA ALA A 71 11.53 26.71 -22.07
C ALA A 71 12.96 27.24 -21.86
N VAL A 72 14.00 26.39 -21.82
CA VAL A 72 15.40 26.81 -21.70
C VAL A 72 15.79 27.80 -22.80
N GLY A 73 15.18 27.70 -23.99
CA GLY A 73 15.31 28.65 -25.08
C GLY A 73 16.72 28.64 -25.71
N GLY A 74 16.79 28.41 -27.02
CA GLY A 74 18.07 28.39 -27.73
C GLY A 74 17.90 28.02 -29.19
N THR A 75 18.57 26.94 -29.61
CA THR A 75 18.39 26.36 -30.95
C THR A 75 17.49 25.13 -30.86
N TRP A 76 16.70 24.87 -31.90
CA TRP A 76 15.79 23.70 -31.98
C TRP A 76 16.42 22.37 -31.53
N PRO A 77 17.70 22.05 -31.86
CA PRO A 77 18.34 20.83 -31.38
C PRO A 77 18.54 20.76 -29.87
N VAL A 78 18.83 21.89 -29.21
CA VAL A 78 19.04 21.95 -27.75
C VAL A 78 17.72 21.76 -27.01
N GLU A 79 16.63 22.35 -27.52
CA GLU A 79 15.28 22.18 -26.95
C GLU A 79 14.81 20.73 -27.07
N VAL A 80 15.04 20.08 -28.22
CA VAL A 80 14.72 18.65 -28.40
C VAL A 80 15.61 17.78 -27.52
N ALA A 81 16.91 18.06 -27.45
CA ALA A 81 17.85 17.30 -26.62
C ALA A 81 17.51 17.40 -25.13
N LEU A 82 17.13 18.57 -24.62
CA LEU A 82 16.73 18.74 -23.21
C LEU A 82 15.30 18.25 -22.97
N GLY A 83 14.36 18.55 -23.87
CA GLY A 83 12.96 18.17 -23.77
C GLY A 83 12.72 16.66 -23.86
N VAL A 84 13.58 15.92 -24.60
CA VAL A 84 13.52 14.45 -24.72
C VAL A 84 14.59 13.77 -23.87
N GLY A 85 15.82 14.29 -23.87
CA GLY A 85 16.93 13.68 -23.15
C GLY A 85 16.74 13.70 -21.64
N ALA A 86 16.24 14.80 -21.06
CA ALA A 86 15.97 14.88 -19.63
C ALA A 86 14.94 13.84 -19.16
N PRO A 87 13.74 13.70 -19.77
CA PRO A 87 12.81 12.66 -19.36
C PRO A 87 13.33 11.25 -19.64
N VAL A 88 14.12 11.02 -20.70
CA VAL A 88 14.75 9.71 -20.95
C VAL A 88 15.75 9.33 -19.85
N VAL A 89 16.60 10.26 -19.43
CA VAL A 89 17.54 10.04 -18.30
C VAL A 89 16.76 9.75 -17.02
N MET A 90 15.67 10.48 -16.79
CA MET A 90 14.79 10.27 -15.65
C MET A 90 14.14 8.88 -15.67
N MET A 91 13.59 8.44 -16.82
CA MET A 91 13.07 7.08 -17.01
C MET A 91 14.14 6.00 -16.76
N ALA A 92 15.35 6.20 -17.26
CA ALA A 92 16.46 5.27 -17.05
C ALA A 92 16.85 5.16 -15.57
N ALA A 93 16.90 6.30 -14.85
CA ALA A 93 17.15 6.32 -13.41
C ALA A 93 16.04 5.58 -12.65
N TRP A 94 14.78 5.77 -13.02
CA TRP A 94 13.66 5.03 -12.42
C TRP A 94 13.72 3.53 -12.72
N ALA A 95 14.04 3.14 -13.94
CA ALA A 95 14.21 1.75 -14.31
C ALA A 95 15.33 1.07 -13.49
N LEU A 96 16.39 1.80 -13.18
CA LEU A 96 17.55 1.29 -12.46
C LEU A 96 17.37 1.19 -10.95
N PHE A 97 16.64 2.14 -10.34
CA PHE A 97 16.52 2.28 -8.88
C PHE A 97 15.08 2.17 -8.33
N GLY A 98 14.10 2.64 -9.10
CA GLY A 98 12.69 2.76 -8.70
C GLY A 98 11.79 1.60 -9.13
N SER A 99 12.17 0.82 -10.14
CA SER A 99 11.38 -0.32 -10.60
C SER A 99 11.35 -1.45 -9.56
N PRO A 100 10.24 -2.19 -9.39
CA PRO A 100 10.23 -3.44 -8.62
C PRO A 100 11.16 -4.52 -9.20
N ARG A 101 11.52 -4.42 -10.49
CA ARG A 101 12.59 -5.21 -11.14
C ARG A 101 13.91 -4.46 -11.26
N ALA A 102 14.09 -3.37 -10.51
CA ALA A 102 15.33 -2.59 -10.53
C ALA A 102 16.55 -3.47 -10.25
N ARG A 103 17.62 -3.26 -11.01
CA ARG A 103 18.90 -3.97 -10.80
C ARG A 103 19.51 -3.63 -9.43
N ARG A 104 19.19 -2.45 -8.88
CA ARG A 104 19.52 -2.01 -7.53
C ARG A 104 18.28 -1.39 -6.86
N PRO A 105 17.37 -2.22 -6.31
CA PRO A 105 16.13 -1.70 -5.76
C PRO A 105 16.42 -0.81 -4.55
N ALA A 106 16.03 0.45 -4.66
CA ALA A 106 16.14 1.39 -3.56
C ALA A 106 15.13 1.01 -2.46
N ARG A 107 15.61 0.50 -1.32
CA ARG A 107 14.78 0.14 -0.15
C ARG A 107 14.95 1.17 0.97
N GLY A 108 13.90 1.40 1.74
CA GLY A 108 13.91 2.30 2.89
C GLY A 108 14.36 3.72 2.53
N ALA A 109 15.46 4.18 3.14
CA ALA A 109 16.03 5.51 2.91
C ALA A 109 16.38 5.80 1.44
N GLY A 110 16.81 4.79 0.67
CA GLY A 110 17.11 4.97 -0.76
C GLY A 110 15.88 5.33 -1.58
N ARG A 111 14.71 4.75 -1.24
CA ARG A 111 13.43 5.08 -1.89
C ARG A 111 13.04 6.52 -1.61
N PHE A 112 13.26 6.97 -0.38
CA PHE A 112 13.00 8.35 0.02
C PHE A 112 13.88 9.36 -0.72
N VAL A 113 15.19 9.10 -0.81
CA VAL A 113 16.10 9.96 -1.57
C VAL A 113 15.69 10.02 -3.04
N LEU A 114 15.30 8.88 -3.63
CA LEU A 114 14.81 8.85 -5.01
C LEU A 114 13.54 9.69 -5.17
N GLU A 115 12.55 9.57 -4.28
CA GLU A 115 11.34 10.39 -4.32
C GLU A 115 11.64 11.89 -4.18
N VAL A 116 12.50 12.27 -3.23
CA VAL A 116 12.87 13.68 -3.01
C VAL A 116 13.59 14.23 -4.24
N LEU A 117 14.51 13.47 -4.82
CA LEU A 117 15.20 13.87 -6.05
C LEU A 117 14.22 13.95 -7.23
N TRP A 118 13.26 13.02 -7.32
CA TRP A 118 12.29 12.98 -8.42
C TRP A 118 11.32 14.16 -8.38
N PHE A 119 10.66 14.36 -7.24
CA PHE A 119 9.73 15.48 -7.05
C PHE A 119 10.47 16.81 -6.99
N GLY A 120 11.67 16.84 -6.41
CA GLY A 120 12.55 18.01 -6.40
C GLY A 120 12.99 18.40 -7.80
N ALA A 121 13.35 17.45 -8.66
CA ALA A 121 13.70 17.71 -10.06
C ALA A 121 12.50 18.28 -10.85
N GLY A 122 11.31 17.72 -10.67
CA GLY A 122 10.09 18.25 -11.29
C GLY A 122 9.76 19.68 -10.85
N ALA A 123 9.85 19.96 -9.55
CA ALA A 123 9.63 21.30 -9.01
C ALA A 123 10.71 22.30 -9.48
N ALA A 124 11.98 21.89 -9.48
CA ALA A 124 13.09 22.71 -9.97
C ALA A 124 12.96 23.03 -11.46
N ALA A 125 12.59 22.04 -12.28
CA ALA A 125 12.32 22.23 -13.70
C ALA A 125 11.18 23.24 -13.93
N LEU A 126 10.09 23.11 -13.19
CA LEU A 126 8.93 23.99 -13.33
C LEU A 126 9.23 25.42 -12.85
N ALA A 127 10.01 25.56 -11.78
CA ALA A 127 10.51 26.86 -11.30
C ALA A 127 11.44 27.50 -12.35
N ALA A 128 12.37 26.72 -12.91
CA ALA A 128 13.28 27.18 -13.96
C ALA A 128 12.56 27.48 -15.29
N SER A 129 11.34 26.97 -15.49
CA SER A 129 10.46 27.33 -16.61
C SER A 129 9.75 28.68 -16.44
N GLY A 130 10.03 29.43 -15.37
CA GLY A 130 9.41 30.72 -15.08
C GLY A 130 8.01 30.64 -14.45
N ARG A 131 7.58 29.47 -13.97
CA ARG A 131 6.25 29.26 -13.37
C ARG A 131 6.33 28.83 -11.89
N PRO A 132 6.79 29.70 -11.00
CA PRO A 132 7.04 29.37 -9.60
C PRO A 132 5.77 28.98 -8.83
N TRP A 133 4.61 29.56 -9.18
CA TRP A 133 3.33 29.21 -8.55
C TRP A 133 2.95 27.75 -8.79
N TRP A 134 3.09 27.28 -10.03
CA TRP A 134 2.85 25.88 -10.38
C TRP A 134 3.89 24.94 -9.76
N ALA A 135 5.15 25.39 -9.63
CA ALA A 135 6.19 24.64 -8.93
C ALA A 135 5.85 24.44 -7.45
N ALA A 136 5.37 25.49 -6.77
CA ALA A 136 4.94 25.42 -5.37
C ALA A 136 3.73 24.50 -5.19
N ALA A 137 2.73 24.58 -6.09
CA ALA A 137 1.58 23.68 -6.06
C ALA A 137 2.00 22.22 -6.25
N LEU A 138 2.86 21.92 -7.25
CA LEU A 138 3.40 20.58 -7.48
C LEU A 138 4.14 20.08 -6.23
N ALA A 139 5.05 20.88 -5.67
CA ALA A 139 5.81 20.53 -4.49
C ALA A 139 4.92 20.26 -3.27
N GLY A 140 3.90 21.09 -3.05
CA GLY A 140 2.91 20.92 -1.98
C GLY A 140 2.13 19.62 -2.10
N VAL A 141 1.60 19.33 -3.29
CA VAL A 141 0.86 18.07 -3.54
C VAL A 141 1.77 16.85 -3.40
N CYS A 142 3.03 16.94 -3.86
CA CYS A 142 4.03 15.87 -3.66
C CYS A 142 4.29 15.61 -2.18
N LEU A 143 4.46 16.68 -1.38
CA LEU A 143 4.73 16.58 0.05
C LEU A 143 3.55 15.94 0.80
N VAL A 144 2.33 16.41 0.53
CA VAL A 144 1.11 15.88 1.14
C VAL A 144 0.96 14.39 0.83
N ASN A 145 1.14 14.01 -0.43
CA ASN A 145 1.05 12.61 -0.86
C ASN A 145 2.14 11.74 -0.21
N ALA A 146 3.38 12.24 -0.13
CA ALA A 146 4.48 11.53 0.54
C ALA A 146 4.21 11.31 2.03
N VAL A 147 3.63 12.30 2.73
CA VAL A 147 3.22 12.17 4.13
C VAL A 147 2.09 11.15 4.28
N LEU A 148 1.08 11.20 3.43
CA LEU A 148 -0.04 10.24 3.43
C LEU A 148 0.45 8.79 3.25
N ARG A 149 1.35 8.56 2.29
CA ARG A 149 1.97 7.24 2.06
C ARG A 149 2.68 6.71 3.31
N ARG A 150 3.44 7.57 4.00
CA ARG A 150 4.14 7.18 5.23
C ARG A 150 3.18 6.82 6.36
N LEU A 151 2.11 7.59 6.52
CA LEU A 151 1.08 7.34 7.54
C LEU A 151 0.36 6.01 7.29
N TRP A 152 0.13 5.64 6.02
CA TRP A 152 -0.56 4.40 5.66
C TRP A 152 0.36 3.21 5.34
N LYS A 153 1.68 3.37 5.41
CA LYS A 153 2.68 2.35 5.01
C LYS A 153 2.41 1.76 3.62
N GLN A 154 1.96 2.60 2.67
CA GLN A 154 1.92 2.27 1.24
C GLN A 154 3.31 2.45 0.61
#